data_AF-A0A4Z2CVU0-F1
#
_entry.id   AF-A0A4Z2CVU0-F1
#
_cell.length_a   1.000
_cell.length_b   1.000
_cell.length_c   1.000
_cell.angle_alpha   90.00
_cell.angle_beta   90.00
_cell.angle_gamma   90.00
#
_symmetry.space_group_name_H-M   'P 1'
#
loop_
_entity.id
_entity.type
_entity.pdbx_description
1 polymer ?
#
loop_
_entity_poly.entity_id
_entity_poly.type
_entity_poly.pdbx_seq_one_letter_code
_entity_poly.pdbx_strand_id
1 'polypeptide(L)'
;MLFRLYSKQSIITAKYTSSTQLSLVFSVLYVYIVIMVFVQYILLRRDISTVLNWPLGAIVAQGCHAATAAITSYFTHPDTVYYLKEINRMHKIVLGVDNEEQLKNIAQKLKDANIDYYLWTEQPENVCTALATRPYEKSMIQSHFKGLKLLS
;
A
#
# COMPACT_ATOMS: atom_id res chain seq x y z
N MET A 1 -3.56 11.08 7.45
CA MET A 1 -3.29 10.69 8.85
C MET A 1 -2.25 11.59 9.54
N LEU A 2 -1.18 12.04 8.86
CA LEU A 2 -0.24 13.04 9.41
C LEU A 2 -0.91 14.36 9.81
N PHE A 3 -1.89 14.87 9.06
CA PHE A 3 -2.63 16.07 9.46
C PHE A 3 -3.46 15.90 10.74
N ARG A 4 -3.92 14.66 11.01
CA ARG A 4 -4.65 14.27 12.23
C ARG A 4 -3.72 14.07 13.43
N LEU A 5 -2.43 13.80 13.17
CA LEU A 5 -1.37 13.80 14.17
C LEU A 5 -0.87 15.22 14.44
N TYR A 6 -0.75 16.08 13.42
CA TYR A 6 -0.39 17.50 13.57
C TYR A 6 -1.44 18.29 14.36
N SER A 7 -2.74 18.08 14.10
CA SER A 7 -3.80 18.74 14.89
C SER A 7 -3.88 18.22 16.33
N LYS A 8 -3.48 16.96 16.58
CA LYS A 8 -3.29 16.42 17.92
C LYS A 8 -1.97 16.86 18.55
N GLN A 9 -0.96 17.23 17.78
CA GLN A 9 0.34 17.68 18.28
C GLN A 9 0.16 18.94 19.14
N SER A 10 -0.67 19.89 18.68
CA SER A 10 -1.07 21.08 19.44
C SER A 10 -1.85 20.78 20.72
N ILE A 11 -2.55 19.64 20.78
CA ILE A 11 -3.35 19.22 21.95
C ILE A 11 -2.50 18.40 22.94
N ILE A 12 -1.48 17.69 22.44
CA ILE A 12 -0.58 16.86 23.25
C ILE A 12 0.49 17.73 23.93
N THR A 13 1.05 18.75 23.26
CA THR A 13 1.98 19.70 23.90
C THR A 13 1.34 20.50 25.03
N ALA A 14 0.02 20.70 25.01
CA ALA A 14 -0.68 21.46 26.04
C ALA A 14 -0.89 20.70 27.38
N LYS A 15 -0.69 19.36 27.41
CA LYS A 15 -0.97 18.53 28.60
C LYS A 15 0.26 17.99 29.34
N TYR A 16 1.45 18.04 28.75
CA TYR A 16 2.66 17.46 29.33
C TYR A 16 3.70 18.56 29.58
N THR A 17 3.74 19.06 30.82
CA THR A 17 4.56 20.20 31.23
C THR A 17 5.92 19.82 31.82
N SER A 18 6.22 18.52 32.04
CA SER A 18 7.53 18.07 32.55
C SER A 18 8.43 17.49 31.44
N SER A 19 9.71 17.84 31.49
CA SER A 19 10.73 17.41 30.52
C SER A 19 10.89 15.88 30.45
N THR A 20 10.67 15.18 31.57
CA THR A 20 10.73 13.72 31.68
C THR A 20 9.55 13.02 30.99
N GLN A 21 8.32 13.55 31.11
CA GLN A 21 7.17 12.97 30.41
C GLN A 21 7.25 13.20 28.90
N LEU A 22 7.75 14.36 28.47
CA LEU A 22 7.97 14.66 27.07
C LEU A 22 9.01 13.72 26.44
N SER A 23 10.13 13.47 27.14
CA SER A 23 11.16 12.50 26.75
C SER A 23 10.61 11.09 26.58
N LEU A 24 9.76 10.63 27.51
CA LEU A 24 9.16 9.30 27.46
C LEU A 24 8.22 9.16 26.25
N VAL A 25 7.40 10.18 25.97
CA VAL A 25 6.50 10.19 24.80
C VAL A 25 7.30 10.14 23.49
N PHE A 26 8.43 10.85 23.39
CA PHE A 26 9.32 10.76 22.24
C PHE A 26 9.95 9.37 22.10
N SER A 27 10.38 8.75 23.19
CA SER A 27 10.95 7.40 23.18
C SER A 27 9.92 6.37 22.71
N VAL A 28 8.69 6.41 23.24
CA VAL A 28 7.61 5.50 22.84
C VAL A 28 7.20 5.72 21.38
N LEU A 29 7.09 6.97 20.94
CA LEU A 29 6.76 7.30 19.55
C LEU A 29 7.89 6.87 18.59
N TYR A 30 9.15 7.03 18.99
CA TYR A 30 10.29 6.58 18.21
C TYR A 30 10.29 5.06 18.08
N VAL A 31 10.11 4.33 19.19
CA VAL A 31 9.98 2.87 19.16
C VAL A 31 8.81 2.46 18.27
N TYR A 32 7.64 3.12 18.40
CA TYR A 32 6.49 2.89 17.53
C TYR A 32 6.85 3.08 16.04
N ILE A 33 7.48 4.19 15.67
CA ILE A 33 7.90 4.46 14.29
C ILE A 33 8.92 3.42 13.80
N VAL A 34 9.84 2.96 14.66
CA VAL A 34 10.82 1.93 14.30
C VAL A 34 10.16 0.57 14.04
N ILE A 35 9.13 0.20 14.81
CA ILE A 35 8.39 -1.05 14.64
C ILE A 35 7.30 -1.00 13.55
N MET A 36 6.91 0.19 13.08
CA MET A 36 5.92 0.31 12.00
C MET A 36 6.42 -0.40 10.75
N VAL A 37 5.62 -1.34 10.25
CA VAL A 37 5.91 -2.09 9.02
C VAL A 37 5.07 -1.52 7.90
N PHE A 38 5.72 -0.90 6.92
CA PHE A 38 5.08 -0.43 5.70
C PHE A 38 5.13 -1.51 4.63
N VAL A 39 4.02 -1.66 3.92
CA VAL A 39 3.85 -2.65 2.87
C VAL A 39 3.15 -2.05 1.67
N GLN A 40 3.50 -2.54 0.49
CA GLN A 40 2.75 -2.30 -0.74
C GLN A 40 2.03 -3.60 -1.14
N TYR A 41 0.70 -3.55 -1.26
CA TYR A 41 -0.04 -4.67 -1.83
C TYR A 41 -0.10 -4.53 -3.34
N ILE A 42 0.15 -5.64 -4.02
CA ILE A 42 0.07 -5.76 -5.48
C ILE A 42 -0.86 -6.94 -5.77
N LEU A 43 -1.90 -6.70 -6.55
CA LEU A 43 -2.84 -7.70 -7.02
C LEU A 43 -2.57 -7.99 -8.49
N LEU A 44 -2.47 -9.26 -8.82
CA LEU A 44 -2.29 -9.74 -10.19
C LEU A 44 -3.37 -10.76 -10.53
N ARG A 45 -3.88 -10.66 -11.76
CA ARG A 45 -4.85 -11.61 -12.30
C ARG A 45 -4.21 -12.96 -12.63
N ARG A 46 -4.76 -14.04 -12.10
CA ARG A 46 -4.33 -15.43 -12.37
C ARG A 46 -4.73 -15.89 -13.76
N ASP A 47 -5.91 -15.49 -14.23
CA ASP A 47 -6.44 -15.84 -15.55
C ASP A 47 -5.58 -15.33 -16.71
N ILE A 48 -4.78 -14.28 -16.49
CA ILE A 48 -3.80 -13.81 -17.48
C ILE A 48 -2.77 -14.91 -17.81
N SER A 49 -2.33 -15.68 -16.80
CA SER A 49 -1.44 -16.82 -17.03
C SER A 49 -2.20 -18.04 -17.52
N THR A 50 -3.30 -18.39 -16.86
CA THR A 50 -3.95 -19.71 -17.03
C THR A 50 -4.92 -19.76 -18.20
N VAL A 51 -5.48 -18.62 -18.60
CA VAL A 51 -6.49 -18.52 -19.68
C VAL A 51 -5.92 -17.78 -20.88
N LEU A 52 -5.25 -16.65 -20.65
CA LEU A 52 -4.69 -15.83 -21.74
C LEU A 52 -3.27 -16.26 -22.16
N ASN A 53 -2.66 -17.23 -21.45
CA ASN A 53 -1.33 -17.79 -21.74
C ASN A 53 -0.21 -16.73 -21.85
N TRP A 54 -0.30 -15.65 -21.07
CA TRP A 54 0.80 -14.68 -21.04
C TRP A 54 2.04 -15.31 -20.39
N PRO A 55 3.24 -15.02 -20.90
CA PRO A 55 4.47 -15.51 -20.30
C PRO A 55 4.67 -14.89 -18.91
N LEU A 56 5.35 -15.61 -18.02
CA LEU A 56 5.65 -15.14 -16.66
C LEU A 56 6.25 -13.73 -16.64
N GLY A 57 7.17 -13.43 -17.57
CA GLY A 57 7.78 -12.11 -17.69
C GLY A 57 6.78 -10.98 -17.93
N ALA A 58 5.71 -11.23 -18.70
CA ALA A 58 4.65 -10.25 -18.92
C ALA A 58 3.88 -10.00 -17.63
N ILE A 59 3.52 -11.05 -16.87
CA ILE A 59 2.83 -10.93 -15.59
C ILE A 59 3.66 -10.13 -14.58
N VAL A 60 4.96 -10.40 -14.51
CA VAL A 60 5.91 -9.64 -13.68
C VAL A 60 5.91 -8.17 -14.08
N ALA A 61 5.95 -7.86 -15.39
CA ALA A 61 5.89 -6.49 -15.88
C ALA A 61 4.61 -5.77 -15.43
N GLN A 62 3.45 -6.42 -15.51
CA GLN A 62 2.18 -5.84 -15.05
C GLN A 62 2.23 -5.45 -13.56
N GLY A 63 2.80 -6.32 -12.70
CA GLY A 63 2.99 -6.03 -11.29
C GLY A 63 3.93 -4.84 -11.05
N CYS A 64 5.03 -4.78 -11.80
CA CYS A 64 5.99 -3.67 -11.76
C CYS A 64 5.36 -2.34 -12.21
N HIS A 65 4.57 -2.36 -13.29
CA HIS A 65 3.85 -1.18 -13.78
C HIS A 65 2.88 -0.65 -12.73
N ALA A 66 2.01 -1.50 -12.19
CA ALA A 66 1.07 -1.09 -11.15
C ALA A 66 1.79 -0.54 -9.90
N ALA A 67 2.82 -1.23 -9.41
CA ALA A 67 3.58 -0.81 -8.24
C ALA A 67 4.26 0.56 -8.44
N THR A 68 4.88 0.76 -9.60
CA THR A 68 5.58 2.00 -9.95
C THR A 68 4.59 3.15 -10.17
N ALA A 69 3.47 2.87 -10.82
CA ALA A 69 2.40 3.85 -11.03
C ALA A 69 1.82 4.30 -9.68
N ALA A 70 1.50 3.37 -8.78
CA ALA A 70 1.02 3.71 -7.43
C ALA A 70 2.04 4.52 -6.63
N ILE A 71 3.32 4.16 -6.64
CA ILE A 71 4.34 4.95 -5.94
C ILE A 71 4.44 6.35 -6.53
N THR A 72 4.45 6.47 -7.86
CA THR A 72 4.58 7.77 -8.55
C THR A 72 3.37 8.67 -8.30
N SER A 73 2.15 8.12 -8.41
CA SER A 73 0.91 8.87 -8.17
C SER A 73 0.79 9.40 -6.75
N TYR A 74 1.45 8.74 -5.78
CA TYR A 74 1.39 9.10 -4.36
C TYR A 74 2.79 9.38 -3.79
N PHE A 75 3.71 9.87 -4.61
CA PHE A 75 5.13 10.03 -4.26
C PHE A 75 5.37 11.01 -3.10
N THR A 76 4.51 12.02 -2.97
CA THR A 76 4.56 13.03 -1.91
C THR A 76 3.80 12.61 -0.65
N HIS A 77 3.08 11.48 -0.67
CA HIS A 77 2.37 11.00 0.51
C HIS A 77 3.41 10.59 1.59
N PRO A 78 3.25 11.00 2.85
CA PRO A 78 4.26 10.75 3.89
C PRO A 78 4.62 9.27 4.07
N ASP A 79 3.64 8.37 4.02
CA ASP A 79 3.86 6.92 4.09
C ASP A 79 4.72 6.41 2.91
N THR A 80 4.49 6.95 1.71
CA THR A 80 5.29 6.62 0.52
C THR A 80 6.72 7.12 0.69
N VAL A 81 6.89 8.37 1.14
CA VAL A 81 8.21 8.96 1.41
C VAL A 81 8.98 8.15 2.46
N TYR A 82 8.32 7.76 3.55
CA TYR A 82 8.94 6.94 4.58
C TYR A 82 9.36 5.56 4.04
N TYR A 83 8.44 4.89 3.35
CA TYR A 83 8.71 3.60 2.71
C TYR A 83 9.89 3.65 1.72
N LEU A 84 10.02 4.74 0.96
CA LEU A 84 11.12 4.92 0.01
C LEU A 84 12.46 5.31 0.66
N LYS A 85 12.45 6.00 1.81
CA LYS A 85 13.67 6.28 2.59
C LYS A 85 14.27 5.01 3.17
N GLU A 86 13.42 4.06 3.55
CA GLU A 86 13.82 2.77 4.11
C GLU A 86 13.96 1.69 3.02
N ILE A 87 14.81 1.93 2.01
CA ILE A 87 14.97 1.06 0.83
C ILE A 87 15.18 -0.43 1.18
N ASN A 88 15.94 -0.71 2.25
CA ASN A 88 16.24 -2.06 2.72
C ASN A 88 15.06 -2.75 3.44
N ARG A 89 13.97 -2.02 3.72
CA ARG A 89 12.76 -2.50 4.39
C ARG A 89 11.52 -2.44 3.49
N MET A 90 11.69 -2.17 2.20
CA MET A 90 10.58 -2.15 1.24
C MET A 90 9.95 -3.54 1.09
N HIS A 91 8.79 -3.74 1.71
CA HIS A 91 8.04 -4.99 1.62
C HIS A 91 6.88 -4.90 0.62
N LYS A 92 6.80 -5.86 -0.30
CA LYS A 92 5.72 -6.00 -1.26
C LYS A 92 5.01 -7.32 -1.03
N ILE A 93 3.68 -7.29 -0.98
CA ILE A 93 2.83 -8.48 -0.86
C ILE A 93 2.10 -8.65 -2.19
N VAL A 94 2.43 -9.72 -2.91
CA VAL A 94 1.83 -10.03 -4.20
C VAL A 94 0.74 -11.08 -4.00
N LEU A 95 -0.50 -10.70 -4.30
CA LEU A 95 -1.67 -11.56 -4.18
C LEU A 95 -2.27 -11.82 -5.55
N GLY A 96 -2.82 -13.01 -5.74
CA GLY A 96 -3.55 -13.33 -6.95
C GLY A 96 -5.05 -13.05 -6.79
N VAL A 97 -5.67 -12.55 -7.86
CA VAL A 97 -7.12 -12.48 -8.06
C VAL A 97 -7.50 -13.34 -9.25
N ASP A 98 -8.72 -13.85 -9.27
CA ASP A 98 -9.15 -14.88 -10.22
C ASP A 98 -9.38 -14.32 -11.62
N ASN A 99 -9.91 -13.10 -11.73
CA ASN A 99 -10.21 -12.45 -13.01
C ASN A 99 -10.32 -10.91 -12.89
N GLU A 100 -10.59 -10.26 -14.01
CA GLU A 100 -10.75 -8.80 -14.09
C GLU A 100 -11.90 -8.27 -13.25
N GLU A 101 -13.01 -9.01 -13.17
CA GLU A 101 -14.18 -8.61 -12.41
C GLU A 101 -13.84 -8.54 -10.91
N GLN A 102 -13.16 -9.57 -10.38
CA GLN A 102 -12.71 -9.56 -8.99
C GLN A 102 -11.72 -8.40 -8.75
N LEU A 103 -10.81 -8.14 -9.67
CA LEU A 103 -9.86 -7.02 -9.58
C LEU A 103 -10.59 -5.67 -9.49
N LYS A 104 -11.57 -5.42 -10.36
CA LYS A 104 -12.39 -4.20 -10.38
C LYS A 104 -13.26 -4.07 -9.13
N ASN A 105 -13.83 -5.17 -8.64
CA ASN A 105 -14.59 -5.19 -7.40
C ASN A 105 -13.72 -4.82 -6.19
N ILE A 106 -12.48 -5.29 -6.13
CA ILE A 106 -11.54 -4.88 -5.09
C ILE A 106 -11.17 -3.41 -5.24
N ALA A 107 -10.90 -2.93 -6.46
CA ALA A 107 -10.64 -1.52 -6.72
C ALA A 107 -11.77 -0.62 -6.21
N GLN A 108 -13.03 -1.00 -6.48
CA GLN A 108 -14.20 -0.26 -5.98
C GLN A 108 -14.28 -0.28 -4.44
N LYS A 109 -14.05 -1.42 -3.79
CA LYS A 109 -14.01 -1.52 -2.32
C LYS A 109 -12.93 -0.64 -1.70
N LEU A 110 -11.75 -0.56 -2.33
CA LEU A 110 -10.66 0.32 -1.89
C LEU A 110 -11.06 1.79 -2.04
N LYS A 111 -11.67 2.14 -3.18
CA LYS A 111 -12.21 3.49 -3.44
C LYS A 111 -13.23 3.90 -2.39
N ASP A 112 -14.21 3.04 -2.10
CA ASP A 112 -15.26 3.30 -1.10
C ASP A 112 -14.69 3.46 0.31
N ALA A 113 -13.60 2.75 0.60
CA ALA A 113 -12.86 2.85 1.86
C ALA A 113 -11.87 4.03 1.91
N ASN A 114 -11.78 4.87 0.87
CA ASN A 114 -10.79 5.93 0.73
C ASN A 114 -9.34 5.43 0.86
N ILE A 115 -9.06 4.23 0.32
CA ILE A 115 -7.71 3.69 0.18
C ILE A 115 -7.19 4.06 -1.20
N ASP A 116 -6.10 4.83 -1.23
CA ASP A 116 -5.32 5.14 -2.43
C ASP A 116 -4.75 3.87 -3.10
N TYR A 117 -5.03 3.72 -4.39
CA TYR A 117 -4.52 2.65 -5.24
C TYR A 117 -4.33 3.14 -6.67
N TYR A 118 -3.61 2.37 -7.47
CA TYR A 118 -3.52 2.50 -8.91
C TYR A 118 -4.01 1.20 -9.56
N LEU A 119 -4.97 1.29 -10.46
CA LEU A 119 -5.44 0.19 -11.29
C LEU A 119 -4.74 0.29 -12.64
N TRP A 120 -3.86 -0.67 -12.93
CA TRP A 120 -3.12 -0.71 -14.18
C TRP A 120 -3.97 -1.34 -15.28
N THR A 121 -4.08 -0.61 -16.38
CA THR A 121 -4.79 -1.03 -17.59
C THR A 121 -3.79 -1.14 -18.71
N GLU A 122 -3.59 -2.35 -19.23
CA GLU A 122 -2.68 -2.59 -20.34
C GLU A 122 -3.27 -2.06 -21.65
N GLN A 123 -2.41 -1.48 -22.48
CA GLN A 123 -2.74 -0.98 -23.82
C GLN A 123 -1.98 -1.81 -24.86
N PRO A 124 -2.55 -1.98 -26.07
CA PRO A 124 -3.78 -1.37 -26.61
C PRO A 124 -5.09 -2.10 -26.25
N GLU A 125 -5.05 -3.25 -25.59
CA GLU A 125 -6.22 -4.10 -25.35
C GLU A 125 -7.21 -3.51 -24.33
N ASN A 126 -6.79 -2.48 -23.58
CA ASN A 126 -7.59 -1.77 -22.58
C ASN A 126 -8.14 -2.69 -21.47
N VAL A 127 -7.32 -3.64 -21.01
CA VAL A 127 -7.67 -4.64 -19.98
C VAL A 127 -7.01 -4.32 -18.65
N CYS A 128 -7.76 -4.40 -17.55
CA CYS A 128 -7.18 -4.22 -16.21
C CYS A 128 -6.42 -5.49 -15.81
N THR A 129 -5.11 -5.40 -15.61
CA THR A 129 -4.24 -6.57 -15.37
C THR A 129 -3.72 -6.65 -13.94
N ALA A 130 -3.48 -5.50 -13.32
CA ALA A 130 -2.89 -5.41 -12.00
C ALA A 130 -3.44 -4.21 -11.22
N LEU A 131 -3.37 -4.28 -9.90
CA LEU A 131 -3.64 -3.17 -9.00
C LEU A 131 -2.53 -3.09 -7.98
N ALA A 132 -2.08 -1.89 -7.64
CA ALA A 132 -1.20 -1.72 -6.49
C ALA A 132 -1.70 -0.59 -5.60
N THR A 133 -1.56 -0.77 -4.29
CA THR A 133 -1.75 0.36 -3.38
C THR A 133 -0.51 1.24 -3.38
N ARG A 134 -0.62 2.48 -2.91
CA ARG A 134 0.59 3.14 -2.38
C ARG A 134 1.12 2.33 -1.18
N PRO A 135 2.32 2.63 -0.66
CA PRO A 135 2.74 2.09 0.62
C PRO A 135 1.80 2.52 1.77
N TYR A 136 1.46 1.56 2.64
CA TYR A 136 0.65 1.77 3.84
C TYR A 136 1.28 1.07 5.04
N GLU A 137 0.96 1.55 6.24
CA GLU A 137 1.15 0.75 7.44
C GLU A 137 0.35 -0.56 7.32
N LYS A 138 1.00 -1.70 7.53
CA LYS A 138 0.40 -3.03 7.36
C LYS A 138 -0.88 -3.19 8.17
N SER A 139 -0.88 -2.70 9.41
CA SER A 139 -2.02 -2.80 10.33
C SER A 139 -3.28 -2.11 9.79
N MET A 140 -3.12 -1.03 9.02
CA MET A 140 -4.21 -0.23 8.48
C MET A 140 -4.85 -0.83 7.24
N ILE A 141 -4.07 -1.53 6.42
CA ILE A 141 -4.52 -1.92 5.08
C ILE A 141 -4.82 -3.43 4.93
N GLN A 142 -4.20 -4.28 5.76
CA GLN A 142 -4.27 -5.74 5.59
C GLN A 142 -5.69 -6.32 5.64
N SER A 143 -6.63 -5.65 6.33
CA SER A 143 -8.03 -6.07 6.41
C SER A 143 -8.74 -6.08 5.06
N HIS A 144 -8.33 -5.22 4.11
CA HIS A 144 -8.93 -5.12 2.79
C HIS A 144 -8.58 -6.29 1.87
N PHE A 145 -7.56 -7.08 2.22
CA PHE A 145 -7.07 -8.20 1.41
C PHE A 145 -7.25 -9.57 2.07
N LYS A 146 -8.02 -9.64 3.16
CA LYS A 146 -8.32 -10.91 3.83
C LYS A 146 -9.01 -11.87 2.85
N GLY A 147 -8.58 -13.13 2.86
CA GLY A 147 -9.12 -14.19 2.01
C GLY A 147 -8.45 -14.32 0.64
N LEU A 148 -7.70 -13.31 0.20
CA LEU A 148 -6.86 -13.44 -1.00
C LEU A 148 -5.61 -14.27 -0.69
N LYS A 149 -5.19 -15.08 -1.65
CA LYS A 149 -3.98 -15.91 -1.55
C LYS A 149 -2.81 -15.26 -2.27
N LEU A 150 -1.59 -15.58 -1.84
CA LEU A 150 -0.37 -15.22 -2.56
C LEU A 150 -0.48 -15.65 -4.04
N LEU A 151 0.15 -14.88 -4.92
CA LEU A 151 0.31 -15.29 -6.30
C LEU A 151 1.31 -16.45 -6.35
N SER A 152 0.88 -17.60 -6.87
CA SER A 152 1.66 -18.85 -6.98
C SER A 152 1.52 -19.42 -8.38
#